data_AF-A0A2H9LN62-F1
#
_entry.id   AF-A0A2H9LN62-F1
#
_cell.length_a   1.000
_cell.length_b   1.000
_cell.length_c   1.000
_cell.angle_alpha   90.00
_cell.angle_beta   90.00
_cell.angle_gamma   90.00
#
_symmetry.space_group_name_H-M   'P 1'
#
loop_
_entity.id
_entity.type
_entity.pdbx_description
1 polymer ?
#
loop_
_entity_poly.entity_id
_entity_poly.type
_entity_poly.pdbx_seq_one_letter_code
_entity_poly.pdbx_strand_id
1 'polypeptide(L)' 'MSKHKRSEEAAERRRAKSRLRNLILASSFHDARRCESVSLVSRMDMLDIAGVDMRVSDVPDVVKGEVLVDSRGQGSFQR' A
#
# COMPACT_ATOMS: atom_id res chain seq x y z
N MET A 1 -27.98 -3.06 10.38
CA MET A 1 -26.61 -3.47 10.76
C MET A 1 -26.26 -2.94 12.15
N SER A 2 -25.92 -3.83 13.10
CA SER A 2 -25.61 -3.49 14.49
C SER A 2 -24.32 -2.66 14.62
N LYS A 3 -24.24 -1.78 15.64
CA LYS A 3 -23.08 -0.91 15.90
C LYS A 3 -21.79 -1.70 16.16
N HIS A 4 -21.90 -2.88 16.77
CA HIS A 4 -20.75 -3.75 17.07
C HIS A 4 -20.10 -4.34 15.81
N LYS A 5 -20.93 -4.79 14.86
CA LYS A 5 -20.42 -5.35 13.59
C LYS A 5 -19.61 -4.33 12.78
N ARG A 6 -20.04 -3.06 12.81
CA ARG A 6 -19.31 -1.94 12.18
C ARG A 6 -17.96 -1.63 12.85
N SER A 7 -17.83 -1.83 14.16
CA SER A 7 -16.54 -1.59 14.84
C SER A 7 -15.52 -2.69 14.57
N GLU A 8 -15.97 -3.94 14.42
CA GLU A 8 -15.11 -5.07 14.07
C GLU A 8 -14.54 -4.95 12.65
N GLU A 9 -15.39 -4.64 11.67
CA GLU A 9 -14.96 -4.38 10.28
C GLU A 9 -13.96 -3.22 10.19
N ALA A 10 -14.16 -2.16 10.96
CA ALA A 10 -13.23 -1.03 11.01
C ALA A 10 -11.87 -1.41 11.63
N ALA A 11 -11.88 -2.25 12.66
CA ALA A 11 -10.66 -2.75 13.29
C ALA A 11 -9.89 -3.70 12.37
N GLU A 12 -10.59 -4.58 11.64
CA GLU A 12 -10.01 -5.48 10.65
C GLU A 12 -9.37 -4.71 9.50
N ARG A 13 -10.07 -3.71 8.93
CA ARG A 13 -9.50 -2.81 7.91
C ARG A 13 -8.25 -2.09 8.39
N ARG A 14 -8.21 -1.66 9.67
CA ARG A 14 -7.03 -1.01 10.25
C ARG A 14 -5.84 -1.98 10.33
N ARG A 15 -6.07 -3.23 10.74
CA ARG A 15 -5.04 -4.27 10.80
C ARG A 15 -4.52 -4.60 9.40
N ALA A 16 -5.41 -4.74 8.42
CA ALA A 16 -5.06 -4.96 7.02
C ALA A 16 -4.18 -3.84 6.47
N LYS A 17 -4.57 -2.57 6.69
CA LYS A 17 -3.74 -1.41 6.32
C LYS A 17 -2.36 -1.43 6.97
N SER A 18 -2.27 -1.80 8.25
CA SER A 18 -0.97 -1.86 8.94
C SER A 18 -0.08 -2.96 8.38
N ARG A 19 -0.64 -4.14 8.05
CA ARG A 19 0.10 -5.23 7.39
C ARG A 19 0.62 -4.82 6.02
N LEU A 20 -0.23 -4.20 5.20
CA LEU A 20 0.16 -3.69 3.89
C LEU A 20 1.32 -2.69 4.00
N ARG A 21 1.26 -1.71 4.93
CA ARG A 21 2.36 -0.76 5.13
C ARG A 21 3.68 -1.44 5.46
N ASN A 22 3.66 -2.44 6.33
CA ASN A 22 4.88 -3.16 6.70
C ASN A 22 5.44 -3.94 5.50
N LEU A 23 4.58 -4.57 4.71
CA LEU A 23 4.98 -5.30 3.50
C LEU A 23 5.59 -4.35 2.45
N ILE A 24 4.95 -3.21 2.25
CA ILE A 24 5.42 -2.14 1.38
C ILE A 24 6.82 -1.71 1.80
N LEU A 25 7.01 -1.33 3.08
CA LEU A 25 8.30 -0.86 3.58
C LEU A 25 9.38 -1.94 3.48
N ALA A 26 9.04 -3.19 3.78
CA ALA A 26 9.99 -4.31 3.70
C ALA A 26 10.41 -4.65 2.26
N SER A 27 9.56 -4.35 1.28
CA SER A 27 9.82 -4.59 -0.15
C SER A 27 10.28 -3.35 -0.92
N SER A 28 10.41 -2.21 -0.24
CA SER A 28 10.86 -0.96 -0.85
C SER A 28 12.37 -0.77 -0.67
N PHE A 29 13.01 -0.14 -1.64
CA PHE A 29 14.40 0.30 -1.55
C PHE A 29 14.50 1.79 -1.85
N HIS A 30 15.56 2.44 -1.37
CA HIS A 30 15.81 3.85 -1.66
C HIS A 30 16.67 3.99 -2.92
N ASP A 31 16.13 4.62 -3.96
CA ASP A 31 16.89 5.05 -5.14
C ASP A 31 17.56 6.40 -4.86
N ALA A 32 18.85 6.34 -4.52
CA ALA A 32 19.65 7.53 -4.22
C ALA A 32 19.84 8.49 -5.41
N ARG A 33 19.58 8.05 -6.66
CA ARG A 33 19.69 8.92 -7.84
C ARG A 33 18.46 9.78 -8.02
N ARG A 34 17.29 9.25 -7.67
CA ARG A 34 16.00 9.94 -7.76
C ARG A 34 15.55 10.52 -6.42
N CYS A 35 16.21 10.13 -5.33
CA CYS A 35 15.82 10.44 -3.95
C CYS A 35 14.39 9.96 -3.63
N GLU A 36 14.02 8.77 -4.14
CA GLU A 36 12.69 8.17 -4.00
C GLU A 36 12.81 6.78 -3.35
N SER A 37 11.77 6.35 -2.64
CA SER A 37 11.57 4.98 -2.20
C SER A 37 10.69 4.27 -3.22
N VAL A 38 11.20 3.16 -3.72
CA VAL A 38 10.59 2.42 -4.81
C VAL A 38 10.28 1.02 -4.32
N SER A 39 9.03 0.58 -4.49
CA SER A 39 8.67 -0.83 -4.36
C SER A 39 8.56 -1.45 -5.75
N LEU A 40 9.19 -2.61 -5.92
CA LEU A 40 9.07 -3.40 -7.16
C LEU A 40 7.82 -4.29 -7.18
N VAL A 41 7.09 -4.35 -6.06
CA VAL A 41 5.89 -5.16 -5.91
C VAL A 41 4.69 -4.29 -6.24
N SER A 42 3.81 -4.76 -7.13
CA SER A 42 2.61 -3.99 -7.48
C SER A 42 1.61 -3.97 -6.33
N ARG A 43 0.72 -2.97 -6.30
CA ARG A 43 -0.35 -2.90 -5.29
C ARG A 43 -1.26 -4.15 -5.30
N MET A 44 -1.47 -4.77 -6.46
CA MET A 44 -2.25 -6.02 -6.57
C MET A 44 -1.49 -7.18 -5.92
N ASP A 45 -0.22 -7.37 -6.27
CA ASP A 45 0.59 -8.44 -5.68
C ASP A 45 0.71 -8.28 -4.16
N MET A 46 0.76 -7.05 -3.65
CA MET A 46 0.75 -6.79 -2.21
C MET A 46 -0.54 -7.22 -1.51
N LEU A 47 -1.70 -7.06 -2.17
CA LEU A 47 -2.98 -7.54 -1.64
C LEU A 47 -3.00 -9.06 -1.58
N ASP A 48 -2.52 -9.71 -2.64
CA ASP A 48 -2.43 -11.17 -2.73
C ASP A 48 -1.49 -11.74 -1.67
N ILE A 49 -0.29 -11.16 -1.51
CA ILE A 49 0.68 -11.56 -0.48
C ILE A 49 0.12 -11.34 0.93
N ALA A 50 -0.55 -10.21 1.17
CA ALA A 50 -1.13 -9.90 2.47
C ALA A 50 -2.41 -10.69 2.78
N GLY A 51 -3.00 -11.36 1.78
CA GLY A 51 -4.23 -12.14 1.92
C GLY A 51 -5.41 -11.31 2.40
N VAL A 52 -5.51 -10.05 1.93
CA VAL A 52 -6.53 -9.09 2.39
C VAL A 52 -7.51 -8.77 1.27
N ASP A 53 -8.80 -8.88 1.57
CA ASP A 53 -9.86 -8.42 0.68
C ASP A 53 -10.05 -6.90 0.83
N MET A 54 -9.22 -6.16 0.10
CA MET A 54 -9.26 -4.70 0.02
C MET A 54 -9.19 -4.27 -1.44
N ARG A 55 -9.80 -3.12 -1.75
CA ARG A 55 -9.65 -2.53 -3.08
C ARG A 55 -8.21 -2.05 -3.26
N VAL A 56 -7.68 -2.19 -4.48
CA VAL A 56 -6.34 -1.67 -4.86
C VAL A 56 -6.19 -0.18 -4.52
N SER A 57 -7.27 0.61 -4.65
CA SER A 57 -7.30 2.03 -4.30
C SER A 57 -7.17 2.33 -2.81
N ASP A 58 -7.39 1.34 -1.94
CA ASP A 58 -7.30 1.46 -0.49
C ASP A 58 -5.93 1.04 0.07
N VAL A 59 -5.05 0.51 -0.79
CA VAL A 59 -3.67 0.15 -0.44
C VAL A 59 -2.91 1.44 -0.13
N PRO A 60 -2.36 1.59 1.08
CA PRO A 60 -1.66 2.81 1.47
C PRO A 60 -0.38 2.99 0.66
N ASP A 61 0.00 4.23 0.38
CA ASP A 61 1.31 4.54 -0.19
C ASP A 61 2.42 4.46 0.87
N VAL A 62 3.66 4.30 0.41
CA VAL A 62 4.85 4.15 1.26
C VAL A 62 5.05 5.41 2.11
N VAL A 63 5.07 6.60 1.47
CA VAL A 63 5.20 7.94 2.08
C VAL A 63 4.52 8.99 1.20
N LYS A 64 4.15 10.15 1.79
CA LYS A 64 3.65 11.33 1.06
C LYS A 64 4.73 11.83 0.09
N GLY A 65 4.41 11.92 -1.21
CA GLY A 65 5.33 12.45 -2.23
C GLY A 65 5.99 11.41 -3.15
N GLU A 66 5.61 10.13 -3.08
CA GLU A 66 6.24 9.09 -3.91
C GLU A 66 5.36 8.50 -5.00
N VAL A 67 6.05 8.13 -6.07
CA VAL A 67 5.53 7.63 -7.32
C VAL A 67 5.49 6.10 -7.27
N LEU A 68 4.29 5.50 -7.21
CA LEU A 68 4.14 4.07 -7.49
C LEU A 68 4.24 3.87 -9.00
N VAL A 69 5.47 3.60 -9.44
CA VAL A 69 5.83 3.45 -10.84
C VAL A 69 5.08 2.25 -11.44
N ASP A 70 4.41 2.47 -12.55
CA ASP A 70 3.76 1.40 -13.32
C ASP A 70 4.79 0.58 -14.11
N SER A 71 4.32 -0.52 -14.70
CA SER A 71 5.11 -1.43 -15.54
C SER A 71 5.85 -0.80 -16.74
N ARG A 72 5.65 0.50 -17.03
CA ARG A 72 6.34 1.26 -18.09
C ARG A 72 7.38 2.23 -17.55
N GLY A 73 7.64 2.22 -16.25
CA GLY A 73 8.57 3.15 -15.62
C GLY A 73 7.98 4.54 -15.38
N GLN A 74 6.66 4.72 -15.55
CA GLN A 74 6.01 5.99 -15.32
C GLN A 74 5.31 5.98 -13.97
N GLY A 75 5.40 7.06 -13.23
CA GLY A 75 4.32 7.31 -12.31
C GLY A 75 4.15 8.78 -11.97
N SER A 76 3.05 9.01 -11.29
CA SER A 76 2.54 10.32 -10.96
C SER A 76 3.03 10.76 -9.59
N PHE A 77 3.73 11.89 -9.56
CA PHE A 77 3.97 12.64 -8.33
C PHE A 77 2.61 13.04 -7.74
N GLN A 78 2.35 12.69 -6.48
CA GLN A 78 1.12 13.09 -5.80
C GLN A 78 1.39 14.22 -4.80
N ARG A 79 0.55 15.26 -4.86
CA ARG A 79 0.52 16.38 -3.90
C ARG A 79 0.02 15.94 -2.52
#